data_AF-A0A349TNU8-F1
#
_entry.id   AF-A0A349TNU8-F1
#
_cell.length_a   1.000
_cell.length_b   1.000
_cell.length_c   1.000
_cell.angle_alpha   90.00
_cell.angle_beta   90.00
_cell.angle_gamma   90.00
#
_symmetry.space_group_name_H-M   'P 1'
#
loop_
_entity.id
_entity.type
_entity.pdbx_description
1 polymer ?
#
loop_
_entity_poly.entity_id
_entity_poly.type
_entity_poly.pdbx_seq_one_letter_code
_entity_poly.pdbx_strand_id
1 'polypeptide(L)'
;MRPYYLLFLSFLAVITSQSGMSAEETIILGDGISVRVLYFEPESFVESPPLAILMSGGYSDEFMARAQFWLGKEMVQRGWAVAVPISDQGRKF
;
A
#
# COMPACT_ATOMS: atom_id res chain seq x y z
N MET A 1 26.52 -27.14 -19.22
CA MET A 1 25.33 -26.69 -18.48
C MET A 1 24.18 -26.56 -19.46
N ARG A 2 23.01 -27.10 -19.13
CA ARG A 2 21.88 -27.22 -20.04
C ARG A 2 21.10 -25.88 -20.12
N PRO A 3 20.81 -25.32 -21.31
CA PRO A 3 20.32 -23.94 -21.49
C PRO A 3 18.94 -23.65 -20.86
N TYR A 4 18.18 -24.68 -20.52
CA TYR A 4 16.87 -24.58 -19.89
C TYR A 4 16.95 -24.07 -18.43
N TYR A 5 18.07 -24.27 -17.74
CA TYR A 5 18.27 -23.70 -16.40
C TYR A 5 18.38 -22.18 -16.42
N LEU A 6 18.98 -21.60 -17.47
CA LEU A 6 19.10 -20.15 -17.63
C LEU A 6 17.74 -19.50 -17.91
N LEU A 7 16.90 -20.15 -18.73
CA LEU A 7 15.53 -19.70 -18.99
C LEU A 7 14.62 -19.81 -17.75
N PHE A 8 14.81 -20.86 -16.94
CA PHE A 8 14.07 -21.03 -15.70
C PHE A 8 14.46 -19.98 -14.64
N LEU A 9 15.76 -19.66 -14.54
CA LEU A 9 16.28 -18.62 -13.64
C LEU A 9 15.82 -17.22 -14.05
N SER A 10 15.79 -16.89 -15.35
CA SER A 10 15.29 -15.60 -15.82
C SER A 10 13.78 -15.46 -15.61
N PHE A 11 13.00 -16.53 -15.78
CA PHE A 11 11.58 -16.51 -15.47
C PHE A 11 11.30 -16.30 -13.98
N LEU A 12 12.08 -16.91 -13.09
CA LEU A 12 11.93 -16.75 -11.64
C LEU A 12 12.26 -15.32 -11.17
N ALA A 13 13.23 -14.65 -11.79
CA ALA A 13 13.64 -13.29 -11.43
C ALA A 13 12.60 -12.20 -11.79
N VAL A 14 11.76 -12.44 -12.81
CA VAL A 14 10.72 -11.49 -13.24
C VAL A 14 9.50 -11.51 -12.30
N ILE A 15 9.23 -12.63 -11.63
CA ILE A 15 8.06 -12.77 -10.75
C ILE A 15 8.29 -12.08 -9.39
N THR A 16 9.53 -12.03 -8.91
CA THR A 16 9.85 -11.49 -7.57
C THR A 16 10.00 -9.97 -7.53
N SER A 17 10.04 -9.28 -8.67
CA SER A 17 10.34 -7.84 -8.73
C SER A 17 9.13 -6.94 -8.44
N GLN A 18 7.93 -7.49 -8.21
CA GLN A 18 6.73 -6.71 -7.89
C GLN A 18 6.55 -6.46 -6.39
N SER A 19 7.61 -6.00 -5.71
CA SER A 19 7.50 -5.43 -4.37
C SER A 19 7.10 -3.96 -4.47
N GLY A 20 5.80 -3.71 -4.66
CA GLY A 20 5.24 -2.39 -4.32
C GLY A 20 5.37 -2.21 -2.82
N MET A 21 6.27 -1.35 -2.38
CA MET A 21 6.51 -1.06 -0.97
C MET A 21 5.25 -0.39 -0.37
N SER A 22 4.49 -1.17 0.38
CA SER A 22 3.55 -0.63 1.36
C SER A 22 4.36 -0.23 2.58
N ALA A 23 4.49 1.07 2.85
CA ALA A 23 5.04 1.55 4.10
C ALA A 23 3.88 1.70 5.09
N GLU A 24 3.83 0.83 6.10
CA GLU A 24 2.98 1.07 7.25
C GLU A 24 3.54 2.28 8.00
N GLU A 25 2.72 3.30 8.23
CA GLU A 25 3.08 4.51 8.93
C GLU A 25 2.18 4.72 10.15
N THR A 26 2.72 5.33 11.20
CA THR A 26 1.95 5.74 12.37
C THR A 26 1.89 7.25 12.42
N ILE A 27 0.69 7.80 12.30
CA ILE A 27 0.42 9.24 12.33
C ILE A 27 -0.09 9.61 13.72
N ILE A 28 0.44 10.69 14.30
CA ILE A 28 -0.09 11.27 15.55
C ILE A 28 -1.01 12.43 15.17
N LEU A 29 -2.28 12.31 15.53
CA LEU A 29 -3.29 13.35 15.35
C LEU A 29 -3.05 14.51 16.34
N GLY A 30 -3.68 15.66 16.07
CA GLY A 30 -3.52 16.87 16.90
C GLY A 30 -4.01 16.72 18.35
N ASP A 31 -4.82 15.71 18.63
CA ASP A 31 -5.30 15.34 19.97
C ASP A 31 -4.40 14.28 20.67
N GLY A 32 -3.29 13.87 20.03
CA GLY A 32 -2.36 12.88 20.55
C GLY A 32 -2.76 11.42 20.25
N ILE A 33 -3.87 11.18 19.56
CA ILE A 33 -4.27 9.83 19.16
C ILE A 33 -3.36 9.33 18.03
N SER A 34 -2.82 8.12 18.17
CA SER A 34 -2.07 7.46 17.11
C SER A 34 -3.02 6.71 16.17
N VAL A 35 -2.82 6.88 14.86
CA VAL A 35 -3.51 6.10 13.82
C VAL A 35 -2.46 5.44 12.94
N ARG A 36 -2.54 4.11 12.82
CA ARG A 36 -1.74 3.38 11.84
C ARG A 36 -2.40 3.45 10.48
N VAL A 37 -1.61 3.64 9.44
CA VAL A 37 -2.08 3.70 8.06
C VAL A 37 -1.17 2.87 7.17
N LEU A 38 -1.75 2.24 6.15
CA LEU A 38 -0.96 1.80 5.00
C LEU A 38 -0.87 2.99 4.04
N TYR A 39 0.34 3.48 3.83
CA TYR A 39 0.60 4.60 2.94
C TYR A 39 1.26 4.13 1.64
N PHE A 40 0.83 4.73 0.53
CA PHE A 40 1.31 4.46 -0.82
C PHE A 40 1.42 5.75 -1.59
N GLU A 41 2.48 5.89 -2.38
CA GLU A 41 2.69 7.05 -3.24
C GLU A 41 3.30 6.65 -4.59
N PRO A 42 3.08 7.44 -5.65
CA PRO A 42 3.69 7.20 -6.95
C PRO A 42 5.22 7.40 -6.90
N GLU A 43 5.98 6.48 -7.52
CA GLU A 43 7.45 6.49 -7.52
C GLU A 43 8.08 7.75 -8.16
N SER A 44 7.35 8.43 -9.05
CA SER A 44 7.80 9.68 -9.65
C SER A 44 6.63 10.66 -9.74
N PHE A 45 6.68 11.71 -8.91
CA PHE A 45 5.79 12.85 -9.00
C PHE A 45 6.63 14.12 -8.87
N VAL A 46 6.36 15.11 -9.73
CA VAL A 46 7.14 16.36 -9.81
C VAL A 46 6.74 17.33 -8.70
N GLU A 47 5.51 17.23 -8.20
CA GLU A 47 4.95 18.01 -7.10
C GLU A 47 4.51 17.09 -5.95
N SER A 48 3.82 17.60 -4.93
CA SER A 48 3.17 16.73 -3.93
C SER A 48 1.90 16.12 -4.54
N PRO A 49 1.74 14.78 -4.58
CA PRO A 49 0.57 14.14 -5.16
C PRO A 49 -0.69 14.44 -4.34
N PRO A 50 -1.87 14.52 -5.00
CA PRO A 50 -3.13 14.59 -4.28
C PRO A 50 -3.33 13.33 -3.42
N LEU A 51 -3.83 13.51 -2.19
CA LEU A 51 -4.04 12.42 -1.23
C LEU A 51 -5.49 11.92 -1.25
N ALA A 52 -5.65 10.60 -1.37
CA ALA A 52 -6.89 9.89 -1.14
C ALA A 52 -6.82 9.10 0.16
N ILE A 53 -7.83 9.27 1.03
CA ILE A 53 -7.98 8.45 2.24
C ILE A 53 -9.08 7.43 1.98
N LEU A 54 -8.72 6.15 1.94
CA LEU A 54 -9.67 5.06 1.74
C LEU A 54 -10.16 4.55 3.09
N MET A 55 -11.31 5.03 3.53
CA MET A 55 -11.95 4.58 4.76
C MET A 55 -12.86 3.39 4.48
N SER A 56 -12.74 2.31 5.26
CA SER A 56 -13.73 1.24 5.24
C SER A 56 -14.99 1.70 5.99
N GLY A 57 -16.18 1.28 5.55
CA GLY A 57 -17.45 1.64 6.18
C GLY A 57 -17.71 0.96 7.54
N GLY A 58 -16.66 0.51 8.24
CA GLY A 58 -16.78 -0.30 9.44
C GLY A 58 -15.43 -0.60 10.07
N TYR A 59 -15.19 -1.86 10.40
CA TYR A 59 -13.92 -2.31 10.95
C TYR A 59 -12.90 -2.47 9.82
N SER A 60 -11.77 -1.77 9.92
CA SER A 60 -10.61 -1.96 9.04
C SER A 60 -9.49 -2.59 9.84
N ASP A 61 -9.51 -3.91 10.02
CA ASP A 61 -8.31 -4.59 10.53
C ASP A 61 -7.20 -4.55 9.46
N GLU A 62 -6.00 -4.99 9.82
CA GLU A 62 -4.87 -4.96 8.91
C GLU A 62 -5.12 -5.76 7.62
N PHE A 63 -5.85 -6.88 7.72
CA PHE A 63 -6.19 -7.71 6.58
C PHE A 63 -7.13 -6.99 5.61
N MET A 64 -8.16 -6.32 6.11
CA MET A 64 -9.07 -5.48 5.32
C MET A 64 -8.36 -4.28 4.71
N ALA A 65 -7.51 -3.60 5.47
CA ALA A 65 -6.69 -2.49 4.95
C ALA A 65 -5.79 -2.96 3.78
N ARG A 66 -5.17 -4.13 3.91
CA ARG A 66 -4.36 -4.75 2.84
C ARG A 66 -5.23 -5.23 1.66
N ALA A 67 -6.49 -5.61 1.86
CA ALA A 67 -7.38 -5.94 0.73
C ALA A 67 -7.72 -4.70 -0.11
N GLN A 68 -7.88 -3.54 0.54
CA GLN A 68 -8.09 -2.26 -0.14
C GLN A 68 -6.86 -1.77 -0.91
N PHE A 69 -5.69 -2.38 -0.70
CA PHE A 69 -4.47 -2.11 -1.45
C PHE A 69 -4.67 -2.19 -2.97
N TRP A 70 -5.42 -3.19 -3.46
CA TRP A 70 -5.58 -3.35 -4.91
C TRP A 70 -6.32 -2.17 -5.55
N LEU A 71 -7.30 -1.60 -4.84
CA LEU A 71 -7.99 -0.38 -5.25
C LEU A 71 -7.06 0.83 -5.15
N GLY A 72 -6.29 0.94 -4.06
CA GLY A 72 -5.29 2.00 -3.88
C GLY A 72 -4.22 1.99 -4.98
N LYS A 73 -3.79 0.83 -5.45
CA LYS A 73 -2.77 0.67 -6.49
C LYS A 73 -3.13 1.38 -7.80
N GLU A 74 -4.40 1.32 -8.21
CA GLU A 74 -4.85 2.00 -9.43
C GLU A 74 -4.93 3.51 -9.25
N MET A 75 -5.18 3.99 -8.03
CA MET A 75 -5.11 5.43 -7.74
C MET A 75 -3.65 5.91 -7.75
N VAL A 76 -2.74 5.13 -7.17
CA VAL A 76 -1.29 5.40 -7.21
C VAL A 76 -0.76 5.45 -8.63
N GLN A 77 -1.15 4.51 -9.50
CA GLN A 77 -0.81 4.55 -10.93
C GLN A 77 -1.36 5.78 -11.66
N ARG A 78 -2.41 6.41 -11.13
CA ARG A 78 -3.01 7.65 -11.66
C ARG A 78 -2.43 8.91 -11.00
N GLY A 79 -1.39 8.77 -10.20
CA GLY A 79 -0.68 9.89 -9.58
C GLY A 79 -1.22 10.34 -8.22
N TRP A 80 -2.02 9.51 -7.54
CA TRP A 80 -2.53 9.83 -6.20
C TRP A 80 -1.67 9.17 -5.12
N ALA A 81 -1.41 9.87 -4.02
CA ALA A 81 -1.05 9.21 -2.78
C ALA A 81 -2.30 8.60 -2.14
N VAL A 82 -2.15 7.47 -1.48
CA VAL A 82 -3.24 6.74 -0.85
C VAL A 82 -2.87 6.40 0.58
N ALA A 83 -3.75 6.74 1.53
CA ALA A 83 -3.66 6.31 2.91
C ALA A 83 -4.88 5.44 3.26
N VAL A 84 -4.62 4.26 3.83
CA VAL A 84 -5.67 3.34 4.32
C VAL A 84 -5.54 3.21 5.84
N PRO A 85 -6.46 3.78 6.63
CA PRO A 85 -6.43 3.65 8.08
C PRO A 85 -6.61 2.19 8.53
N ILE A 86 -5.80 1.79 9.50
CA ILE A 86 -5.88 0.51 10.20
C ILE A 86 -6.45 0.78 11.58
N SER A 87 -7.59 0.18 11.88
CA SER A 87 -8.17 0.27 13.20
C SER A 87 -7.45 -0.67 14.14
N ASP A 88 -6.91 -0.10 15.19
CA ASP A 88 -6.46 -0.86 16.34
C ASP A 88 -7.68 -1.42 17.07
N GLN A 89 -7.66 -2.72 17.38
CA GLN A 89 -8.69 -3.40 18.19
C GLN A 89 -10.10 -3.46 17.59
N GLY A 90 -10.25 -3.34 16.26
CA GLY A 90 -11.57 -3.43 15.63
C GLY A 90 -12.52 -2.37 16.17
N ARG A 91 -12.10 -1.10 16.16
CA ARG A 91 -12.96 0.07 16.31
C ARG A 91 -13.44 0.54 14.94
N LYS A 92 -14.58 1.22 14.90
CA LYS A 92 -15.07 1.86 13.67
C LYS A 92 -14.40 3.22 13.54
N PHE A 93 -14.08 3.60 12.30
CA PHE A 93 -13.68 4.94 11.91
C PHE A 93 -14.91 5.82 11.63
#